data_AF-A0A9E3A4C0-F1
#
_entry.id   AF-A0A9E3A4C0-F1
#
_cell.length_a   1.000
_cell.length_b   1.000
_cell.length_c   1.000
_cell.angle_alpha   90.00
_cell.angle_beta   90.00
_cell.angle_gamma   90.00
#
_symmetry.space_group_name_H-M   'P 1'
#
loop_
_entity.id
_entity.type
_entity.pdbx_description
1 polymer ?
#
loop_
_entity_poly.entity_id
_entity_poly.type
_entity_poly.pdbx_seq_one_letter_code
_entity_poly.pdbx_strand_id
1 'polypeptide(L)'
;MLERRQYKIGKYDIVAQPAAGSMHMLRYTVLLNGKRLGALLSVPTESDCRFLEAPPKVPPLKIFSVTFRPGRPRKDAQKNGAEGGESGPVIPWTIKNQQRY
;
A
#
# COMPACT_ATOMS: atom_id res chain seq x y z
N MET A 1 10.78 -0.04 -5.55
CA MET A 1 11.89 -0.16 -6.52
C MET A 1 13.01 -0.89 -5.78
N LEU A 2 13.52 -2.02 -6.28
CA LEU A 2 14.60 -2.72 -5.57
C LEU A 2 15.88 -1.87 -5.62
N GLU A 3 16.32 -1.42 -4.44
CA GLU A 3 17.45 -0.51 -4.32
C GLU A 3 18.80 -1.24 -4.40
N ARG A 4 19.79 -0.57 -4.99
CA ARG A 4 21.19 -1.02 -4.97
C ARG A 4 21.66 -1.10 -3.51
N ARG A 5 22.16 -2.26 -3.09
CA ARG A 5 22.72 -2.45 -1.75
C ARG A 5 24.24 -2.48 -1.82
N GLN A 6 24.89 -1.94 -0.79
CA GLN A 6 26.34 -1.96 -0.67
C GLN A 6 26.72 -2.57 0.67
N TYR A 7 27.69 -3.48 0.64
CA TYR A 7 28.19 -4.20 1.80
C TYR A 7 29.71 -4.01 1.88
N LYS A 8 30.25 -3.85 3.09
CA LYS A 8 31.69 -3.90 3.33
C LYS A 8 32.01 -5.21 4.06
N ILE A 9 32.89 -6.01 3.48
CA ILE A 9 33.37 -7.26 4.07
C ILE A 9 34.89 -7.17 4.17
N GLY A 10 35.38 -6.81 5.36
CA GLY A 10 36.80 -6.55 5.59
C GLY A 10 37.35 -5.51 4.62
N LYS A 11 38.32 -5.91 3.78
CA LYS A 11 38.94 -5.06 2.75
C LYS A 11 38.14 -4.96 1.45
N TYR A 12 37.05 -5.71 1.32
CA TYR A 12 36.28 -5.79 0.09
C TYR A 12 35.01 -4.94 0.17
N ASP A 13 34.75 -4.19 -0.90
CA ASP A 13 33.51 -3.48 -1.14
C ASP A 13 32.64 -4.32 -2.08
N ILE A 14 31.42 -4.63 -1.67
CA ILE A 14 30.49 -5.45 -2.46
C ILE A 14 29.29 -4.60 -2.82
N VAL A 15 29.03 -4.49 -4.12
CA VAL A 15 27.87 -3.78 -4.66
C VAL A 15 26.89 -4.81 -5.23
N ALA A 16 25.71 -4.91 -4.63
CA ALA A 16 24.64 -5.77 -5.08
C ALA A 16 23.62 -4.96 -5.89
N GLN A 17 23.42 -5.35 -7.14
CA GLN A 17 22.48 -4.72 -8.07
C GLN A 17 21.47 -5.75 -8.56
N PRO A 18 20.18 -5.41 -8.73
CA PRO A 18 19.23 -6.28 -9.41
C PRO A 18 19.75 -6.67 -10.80
N ALA A 19 19.61 -7.95 -11.15
CA ALA A 19 19.95 -8.43 -12.48
C ALA A 19 18.95 -7.88 -13.50
N ALA A 20 19.42 -7.56 -14.71
CA ALA A 20 18.53 -7.11 -15.79
C ALA A 20 17.49 -8.21 -16.10
N GLY A 21 16.21 -7.85 -16.10
CA GLY A 21 15.12 -8.79 -16.36
C GLY A 21 14.72 -9.68 -15.18
N SER A 22 15.37 -9.58 -14.02
CA SER A 22 15.00 -10.34 -12.82
C SER A 22 14.97 -9.45 -11.59
N MET A 23 13.81 -9.38 -10.93
CA MET A 23 13.64 -8.63 -9.68
C MET A 23 14.24 -9.37 -8.47
N HIS A 24 14.37 -10.69 -8.55
CA HIS A 24 14.77 -11.53 -7.41
C HIS A 24 16.26 -11.88 -7.40
N MET A 25 16.93 -11.76 -8.57
CA MET A 25 18.35 -12.05 -8.68
C MET A 25 19.20 -10.78 -8.47
N LEU A 26 20.30 -10.93 -7.74
CA LEU A 26 21.27 -9.88 -7.49
C LEU A 26 22.61 -10.24 -8.13
N ARG A 27 23.18 -9.27 -8.84
CA ARG A 27 24.57 -9.30 -9.31
C ARG A 27 25.45 -8.62 -8.26
N TYR A 28 26.30 -9.41 -7.62
CA TYR A 28 27.28 -8.96 -6.65
C TYR A 28 28.59 -8.64 -7.35
N THR A 29 28.98 -7.37 -7.37
CA THR A 29 30.29 -6.94 -7.86
C THR A 29 31.22 -6.75 -6.67
N VAL A 30 32.35 -7.45 -6.68
CA VAL A 30 33.35 -7.36 -5.61
C VAL A 30 34.46 -6.41 -6.06
N LEU A 31 34.74 -5.42 -5.22
CA LEU A 31 35.78 -4.44 -5.42
C LEU A 31 36.81 -4.51 -4.28
N LEU A 32 38.07 -4.28 -4.60
CA LEU A 32 39.15 -4.07 -3.65
C LEU A 32 39.82 -2.75 -4.00
N ASN A 33 39.79 -1.78 -3.07
CA ASN A 33 40.33 -0.44 -3.28
C ASN A 33 39.81 0.22 -4.59
N GLY A 34 38.51 0.07 -4.87
CA GLY A 34 37.88 0.61 -6.08
C GLY A 34 38.15 -0.17 -7.38
N LYS A 35 39.04 -1.17 -7.38
CA LYS A 35 39.25 -2.06 -8.53
C LYS A 35 38.31 -3.25 -8.45
N ARG A 36 37.60 -3.53 -9.55
CA ARG A 36 36.73 -4.71 -9.66
C ARG A 36 37.58 -5.98 -9.72
N LEU A 37 37.34 -6.91 -8.80
CA LEU A 37 37.97 -8.24 -8.79
C LEU A 37 37.13 -9.26 -9.55
N GLY A 38 35.80 -9.16 -9.46
CA GLY A 38 34.90 -10.13 -10.08
C GLY A 38 33.44 -9.76 -9.91
N ALA A 39 32.57 -10.59 -10.49
CA ALA A 39 31.14 -10.50 -10.27
C ALA A 39 30.52 -11.91 -10.16
N LEU A 40 29.57 -12.05 -9.24
CA LEU A 40 28.77 -13.26 -9.04
C LEU A 40 27.30 -12.91 -9.24
N LEU A 41 26.50 -13.89 -9.68
CA LEU A 41 25.06 -13.75 -9.86
C LEU A 41 24.37 -14.69 -8.87
N SER A 42 23.40 -14.21 -8.08
CA SER A 42 22.62 -15.09 -7.23
C SER A 42 21.66 -15.93 -8.05
N VAL A 43 21.42 -17.15 -7.58
CA VAL A 43 20.35 -18.03 -8.08
C VAL A 43 19.06 -17.66 -7.33
N PRO A 44 17.88 -17.66 -7.98
CA PRO A 44 16.62 -17.47 -7.27
C PRO A 44 16.42 -18.53 -6.20
N THR A 45 15.86 -18.13 -5.06
CA THR A 45 15.51 -19.07 -3.99
C THR A 45 14.23 -19.83 -4.33
N GLU A 46 13.97 -20.96 -3.66
CA GLU A 46 12.70 -21.70 -3.85
C GLU A 46 11.48 -20.81 -3.59
N SER A 47 11.55 -19.91 -2.60
CA SER A 47 10.49 -18.95 -2.34
C SER A 47 10.25 -17.98 -3.50
N ASP A 48 11.30 -17.55 -4.19
CA ASP A 48 11.16 -16.69 -5.38
C ASP A 48 10.49 -17.45 -6.52
N CYS A 49 10.84 -18.72 -6.73
CA CYS A 49 10.20 -19.57 -7.74
C CYS A 49 8.71 -19.78 -7.44
N ARG A 50 8.37 -20.13 -6.19
CA ARG A 50 6.98 -20.30 -5.77
C ARG A 50 6.15 -19.03 -5.92
N PHE A 51 6.76 -17.86 -5.67
CA PHE A 51 6.09 -16.58 -5.85
C PHE A 51 5.77 -16.30 -7.33
N LEU A 52 6.66 -16.71 -8.26
CA LEU A 52 6.44 -16.56 -9.70
C LEU A 52 5.43 -17.58 -10.24
N GLU A 53 5.47 -18.82 -9.76
CA GLU A 53 4.58 -19.90 -10.19
C GLU A 53 3.16 -19.75 -9.64
N ALA A 54 3.04 -19.39 -8.36
CA ALA A 54 1.79 -19.28 -7.63
C ALA A 54 1.77 -17.96 -6.84
N PRO A 55 1.59 -16.81 -7.52
CA PRO A 55 1.58 -15.53 -6.84
C PRO A 55 0.47 -15.48 -5.79
N PRO A 56 0.72 -14.92 -4.61
CA PRO A 56 -0.28 -14.86 -3.55
C PRO A 56 -1.50 -14.08 -4.03
N LYS A 57 -2.69 -14.56 -3.65
CA LYS A 57 -3.96 -13.93 -4.04
C LYS A 57 -4.01 -12.50 -3.52
N VAL A 58 -3.83 -11.53 -4.41
CA VAL A 58 -3.94 -10.12 -4.07
C VAL A 58 -5.39 -9.86 -3.66
N PRO A 59 -5.66 -9.25 -2.48
CA PRO A 59 -7.02 -8.90 -2.12
C PRO A 59 -7.60 -7.99 -3.21
N PRO A 60 -8.89 -8.16 -3.56
CA PRO A 60 -9.51 -7.34 -4.60
C PRO A 60 -9.31 -5.87 -4.23
N LEU A 61 -8.90 -5.07 -5.23
CA LEU A 61 -8.77 -3.63 -5.06
C LEU A 61 -10.11 -3.12 -4.53
N LYS A 62 -10.11 -2.68 -3.27
CA LYS A 62 -11.28 -2.07 -2.65
C LYS A 62 -11.48 -0.76 -3.39
N ILE A 63 -12.29 -0.79 -4.45
CA ILE A 63 -12.79 0.39 -5.13
C ILE A 63 -13.28 1.27 -3.99
N PHE A 64 -12.65 2.42 -3.80
CA PHE A 64 -12.97 3.33 -2.71
C PHE A 64 -14.48 3.53 -2.73
N SER A 65 -15.21 2.80 -1.89
CA SER A 65 -16.62 3.07 -1.67
C SER A 65 -16.56 4.41 -0.96
N VAL A 66 -16.88 5.48 -1.68
CA VAL A 66 -17.28 6.73 -1.07
C VAL A 66 -18.50 6.35 -0.24
N THR A 67 -18.26 5.90 0.99
CA THR A 67 -19.32 5.65 1.95
C THR A 67 -19.99 6.99 2.07
N PHE A 68 -21.16 7.10 1.46
CA PHE A 68 -22.07 8.20 1.63
C PHE A 68 -22.23 8.35 3.14
N ARG A 69 -21.53 9.34 3.71
CA ARG A 69 -21.70 9.68 5.12
C ARG A 69 -23.16 10.15 5.23
N PRO A 70 -23.99 9.50 6.05
CA PRO A 70 -25.37 9.96 6.26
C PRO A 70 -25.29 11.43 6.71
N GLY A 71 -25.72 12.35 5.83
CA GLY A 71 -25.61 13.80 6.05
C GLY A 71 -24.91 14.61 4.97
N ARG A 72 -24.20 14.02 3.99
CA ARG A 72 -23.70 14.79 2.83
C ARG A 72 -24.66 14.65 1.66
N PRO A 73 -25.41 15.70 1.27
CA PRO A 73 -26.30 15.64 0.11
C PRO A 73 -25.52 15.27 -1.15
N ARG A 74 -26.11 14.42 -2.01
CA ARG A 74 -25.54 14.13 -3.34
C ARG A 74 -25.47 15.43 -4.14
N LYS A 75 -24.53 15.51 -5.09
CA LYS A 75 -24.32 16.72 -5.91
C LYS A 75 -25.60 17.15 -6.65
N ASP A 76 -26.49 16.21 -6.93
CA ASP A 76 -27.78 16.42 -7.59
C ASP A 76 -28.99 16.30 -6.64
N ALA A 77 -28.77 16.30 -5.32
CA ALA A 77 -29.88 16.25 -4.37
C ALA A 77 -30.61 17.60 -4.38
N GLN A 78 -31.92 17.54 -4.61
CA GLN A 78 -32.81 18.70 -4.56
C GLN A 78 -32.67 19.36 -3.17
N LYS A 79 -32.21 20.62 -3.15
CA LYS A 79 -32.27 21.44 -1.93
C LYS A 79 -33.75 21.66 -1.63
N ASN A 80 -34.29 20.94 -0.66
CA ASN A 80 -35.61 21.25 -0.13
C ASN A 80 -35.52 22.64 0.49
N GLY A 81 -36.10 23.60 -0.23
CA GLY A 81 -36.24 24.98 0.18
C GLY A 81 -37.17 25.12 1.39
N ALA A 82 -37.16 26.33 1.90
CA ALA A 82 -37.90 26.87 3.02
C ALA A 82 -39.38 26.46 3.17
N GLU A 83 -39.83 26.64 4.41
CA GLU A 83 -41.21 26.80 4.90
C GLU A 83 -41.91 25.58 5.54
N GLY A 84 -42.03 25.67 6.87
CA GLY A 84 -43.30 25.54 7.58
C GLY A 84 -43.94 24.15 7.69
N GLY A 85 -43.87 23.56 8.88
CA GLY A 85 -44.77 22.47 9.28
C GLY A 85 -44.08 21.40 10.12
N GLU A 86 -44.33 21.46 11.43
CA GLU A 86 -43.91 20.46 12.42
C GLU A 86 -44.34 19.04 12.04
N SER A 87 -43.39 18.21 11.61
CA SER A 87 -43.34 16.77 11.95
C SER A 87 -42.00 16.21 11.50
N GLY A 88 -40.99 16.32 12.38
CA GLY A 88 -39.73 15.62 12.20
C GLY A 88 -39.91 14.11 12.44
N PRO A 89 -39.16 13.22 11.77
CA PRO A 89 -39.25 11.79 12.03
C PRO A 89 -38.86 11.50 13.48
N VAL A 90 -39.73 10.79 14.21
CA VAL A 90 -39.48 10.39 15.60
C VAL A 90 -38.33 9.39 15.62
N ILE A 91 -37.19 9.81 16.15
CA ILE A 91 -35.99 8.99 16.30
C ILE A 91 -36.14 8.15 17.58
N PRO A 92 -36.11 6.80 17.51
CA PRO A 92 -36.51 5.92 18.62
C PRO A 92 -35.57 5.88 19.83
N TRP A 93 -34.42 6.56 19.79
CA TRP A 93 -33.42 6.60 20.86
C TRP A 93 -33.30 7.98 21.51
N THR A 94 -34.29 8.85 21.29
CA THR A 94 -34.36 10.15 21.95
C THR A 94 -34.77 9.94 23.41
N ILE A 95 -33.84 10.16 24.35
CA ILE A 95 -34.10 10.06 25.79
C ILE A 95 -35.10 11.15 26.17
N LYS A 96 -36.29 10.72 26.61
CA LYS A 96 -37.33 11.60 27.16
C LYS A 96 -36.78 12.28 28.43
N ASN A 97 -36.86 13.61 28.51
CA ASN A 97 -36.53 14.46 29.66
C ASN A 97 -35.04 14.69 29.99
N GLN A 98 -34.25 15.24 29.06
CA GLN A 98 -33.13 16.10 29.47
C GLN A 98 -33.64 17.55 29.59
N GLN A 99 -34.11 17.92 30.78
CA GLN A 99 -34.24 19.32 31.16
C GLN A 99 -32.85 19.94 31.18
N ARG A 100 -32.63 20.95 30.33
CA ARG A 100 -31.49 21.86 30.46
C ARG A 100 -31.84 22.86 31.56
N TYR A 101 -31.03 22.90 32.62
CA TYR A 101 -30.97 24.01 33.56
C TYR A 101 -30.34 25.23 32.88
#